data_AF-A0A383RMB0-F1
#
_entry.id   AF-A0A383RMB0-F1
#
_cell.length_a   1.000
_cell.length_b   1.000
_cell.length_c   1.000
_cell.angle_alpha   90.00
_cell.angle_beta   90.00
_cell.angle_gamma   90.00
#
_symmetry.space_group_name_H-M   'P 1'
#
loop_
_entity.id
_entity.type
_entity.pdbx_description
1 polymer ?
#
loop_
_entity_poly.entity_id
_entity_poly.type
_entity_poly.pdbx_seq_one_letter_code
_entity_poly.pdbx_strand_id
1 'polypeptide(L)'
;MQLIYGPLMPVRVLEESAYWKQQEKKHTEVIRAIVPQLEPEYVQLLAQWEQVLSQTEDAARGQLRTALQQPDVIQPDQLQQLQELLRASVYQSEQFVQQLDAIKHNSQAVQHTEHAPVVFDHITERSQYFLNAIKPVFYPAAEPPGSNNNTRSSSSSSPPARIHAAGNEPPAHWPQHQQQPQQHQYPYQQHSVQGIHAHIGNTRSAQPEQDDETNGEAFVPIGGHRLPPLPYPYNALEPYIDETTMRIHHDKHHKSYVDGLNKAESAMAEARRTNKFDLVKYWENELAFNGAGHYLHTIFWDVMSPQGGGRPTGSLLRQIEHDFGSYDAFRKHFSNAAEKVEGGGWTILVWSPRSRRLEILQAEKHQNLSQWDVVPLLPLDVWEHAYYLKHQNERPKYISDWWNVINWPAVSERFEQARKLKWTPF
;
A
#
# COMPACT_ATOMS: atom_id res chain seq x y z
N MET A 1 2.48 4.14 -23.95
CA MET A 1 1.85 3.75 -22.68
C MET A 1 2.89 3.08 -21.78
N GLN A 2 3.90 3.85 -21.34
CA GLN A 2 4.85 3.42 -20.30
C GLN A 2 4.28 3.87 -18.96
N LEU A 3 3.51 2.99 -18.34
CA LEU A 3 2.96 3.19 -17.00
C LEU A 3 4.08 2.95 -15.98
N ILE A 4 4.55 4.01 -15.31
CA ILE A 4 5.04 4.17 -13.90
C ILE A 4 6.02 3.11 -13.29
N TYR A 5 6.15 1.89 -13.79
CA TYR A 5 6.78 0.73 -13.15
C TYR A 5 7.94 0.11 -13.94
N GLY A 6 8.53 0.86 -14.88
CA GLY A 6 9.67 0.39 -15.68
C GLY A 6 9.32 -0.76 -16.65
N PRO A 7 10.32 -1.53 -17.13
CA PRO A 7 10.12 -2.56 -18.15
C PRO A 7 9.47 -3.87 -17.63
N LEU A 8 9.33 -4.04 -16.31
CA LEU A 8 8.89 -5.29 -15.67
C LEU A 8 7.45 -5.28 -15.15
N MET A 9 6.60 -4.35 -15.63
CA MET A 9 5.19 -4.26 -15.24
C MET A 9 4.45 -5.63 -15.28
N PRO A 10 4.66 -6.50 -16.29
CA PRO A 10 4.07 -7.83 -16.35
C PRO A 10 4.41 -8.76 -15.18
N VAL A 11 5.68 -8.75 -14.73
CA VAL A 11 6.14 -9.54 -13.58
C VAL A 11 5.44 -9.08 -12.31
N ARG A 12 5.40 -7.76 -12.08
CA ARG A 12 4.77 -7.20 -10.89
C ARG A 12 3.27 -7.48 -10.84
N VAL A 13 2.60 -7.37 -11.99
CA VAL A 13 1.17 -7.64 -12.09
C VAL A 13 0.84 -9.12 -11.81
N LEU A 14 1.72 -10.03 -12.22
CA LEU A 14 1.60 -11.46 -11.89
C LEU A 14 1.82 -11.73 -10.41
N GLU A 15 2.81 -11.09 -9.77
CA GLU A 15 3.05 -11.17 -8.32
C GLU A 15 1.82 -10.71 -7.53
N GLU A 16 1.30 -9.52 -7.84
CA GLU A 16 0.12 -8.96 -7.17
C GLU A 16 -1.12 -9.84 -7.39
N SER A 17 -1.31 -10.36 -8.60
CA SER A 17 -2.42 -11.27 -8.91
C SER A 17 -2.33 -12.58 -8.11
N ALA A 18 -1.14 -13.18 -8.04
CA ALA A 18 -0.92 -14.41 -7.28
C ALA A 18 -1.14 -14.18 -5.78
N TYR A 19 -0.55 -13.13 -5.23
CA TYR A 19 -0.69 -12.75 -3.83
C TYR A 19 -2.16 -12.53 -3.46
N TRP A 20 -2.90 -11.79 -4.29
CA TRP A 20 -4.30 -11.50 -4.02
C TRP A 20 -5.18 -12.75 -4.08
N LYS A 21 -5.02 -13.60 -5.12
CA LYS A 21 -5.78 -14.86 -5.19
C LYS A 21 -5.52 -15.76 -3.98
N GLN A 22 -4.31 -15.73 -3.45
CA GLN A 22 -3.99 -16.39 -2.19
C GLN A 22 -4.78 -15.81 -0.99
N GLN A 23 -4.94 -14.48 -0.90
CA GLN A 23 -5.72 -13.85 0.17
C GLN A 23 -7.22 -14.18 0.06
N GLU A 24 -7.81 -14.09 -1.13
CA GLU A 24 -9.22 -14.43 -1.34
C GLU A 24 -9.49 -15.90 -0.97
N LYS A 25 -8.54 -16.79 -1.30
CA LYS A 25 -8.58 -18.19 -0.90
C LYS A 25 -8.58 -18.35 0.62
N LYS A 26 -7.66 -17.68 1.33
CA LYS A 26 -7.63 -17.70 2.81
C LYS A 26 -8.91 -17.13 3.42
N HIS A 27 -9.52 -16.14 2.79
CA HIS A 27 -10.80 -15.59 3.28
C HIS A 27 -11.92 -16.63 3.24
N THR A 28 -11.95 -17.56 2.28
CA THR A 28 -12.95 -18.64 2.28
C THR A 28 -12.78 -19.56 3.49
N GLU A 29 -11.53 -19.85 3.89
CA GLU A 29 -11.22 -20.61 5.10
C GLU A 29 -11.65 -19.87 6.36
N VAL A 30 -11.31 -18.58 6.47
CA VAL A 30 -11.70 -17.72 7.60
C VAL A 30 -13.21 -17.72 7.76
N ILE A 31 -13.97 -17.51 6.70
CA ILE A 31 -15.44 -17.49 6.73
C ILE A 31 -16.01 -18.79 7.29
N ARG A 32 -15.52 -19.95 6.83
CA ARG A 32 -15.98 -21.25 7.32
C ARG A 32 -15.58 -21.49 8.78
N ALA A 33 -14.44 -20.95 9.22
CA ALA A 33 -13.98 -21.07 10.59
C ALA A 33 -14.78 -20.18 11.56
N ILE A 34 -15.11 -18.95 11.16
CA ILE A 34 -15.85 -18.02 12.01
C ILE A 34 -17.35 -18.33 12.05
N VAL A 35 -17.92 -18.94 10.99
CA VAL A 35 -19.33 -19.35 10.93
C VAL A 35 -19.42 -20.88 10.79
N PRO A 36 -19.20 -21.66 11.87
CA PRO A 36 -19.15 -23.12 11.80
C PRO A 36 -20.50 -23.77 11.44
N GLN A 37 -21.60 -23.03 11.59
CA GLN A 37 -22.96 -23.47 11.23
C GLN A 37 -23.43 -22.90 9.89
N LEU A 38 -22.51 -22.43 9.04
CA LEU A 38 -22.84 -21.90 7.72
C LEU A 38 -23.63 -22.93 6.91
N GLU A 39 -24.65 -22.46 6.17
CA GLU A 39 -25.53 -23.33 5.40
C GLU A 39 -24.72 -24.14 4.36
N PRO A 40 -25.03 -25.43 4.16
CA PRO A 40 -24.22 -26.33 3.31
C PRO A 40 -23.98 -25.81 1.90
N GLU A 41 -24.94 -25.13 1.30
CA GLU A 41 -24.84 -24.51 -0.01
C GLU A 41 -23.76 -23.42 -0.07
N TYR A 42 -23.61 -22.62 0.99
CA TYR A 42 -22.58 -21.58 1.06
C TYR A 42 -21.22 -22.17 1.40
N VAL A 43 -21.17 -23.22 2.23
CA VAL A 43 -19.93 -23.99 2.46
C VAL A 43 -19.41 -24.58 1.15
N GLN A 44 -20.30 -25.17 0.35
CA GLN A 44 -19.97 -25.71 -0.96
C GLN A 44 -19.51 -24.61 -1.93
N LEU A 45 -20.22 -23.48 -1.97
CA LEU A 45 -19.85 -22.32 -2.79
C LEU A 45 -18.45 -21.79 -2.43
N LEU A 46 -18.12 -21.65 -1.15
CA LEU A 46 -16.81 -21.20 -0.69
C LEU A 46 -15.69 -22.20 -1.05
N ALA A 47 -15.97 -23.50 -1.01
CA ALA A 47 -15.03 -24.53 -1.45
C ALA A 47 -14.79 -24.48 -2.98
N GLN A 48 -15.83 -24.19 -3.77
CA GLN A 48 -15.68 -23.99 -5.22
C GLN A 48 -14.85 -22.74 -5.52
N TRP A 49 -15.08 -21.63 -4.80
CA TRP A 49 -14.27 -20.42 -4.93
C TRP A 49 -12.81 -20.67 -4.58
N GLU A 50 -12.53 -21.37 -3.48
CA GLU A 50 -11.17 -21.77 -3.10
C GLU A 50 -10.43 -22.48 -4.24
N GLN A 51 -11.11 -23.43 -4.93
CA GLN A 51 -10.54 -24.14 -6.07
C GLN A 51 -10.26 -23.20 -7.26
N VAL A 52 -11.21 -22.35 -7.64
CA VAL A 52 -11.06 -21.39 -8.76
C VAL A 52 -9.93 -20.39 -8.49
N LEU A 53 -9.87 -19.87 -7.27
CA LEU A 53 -8.85 -18.92 -6.84
C LEU A 53 -7.47 -19.58 -6.80
N SER A 54 -7.37 -20.82 -6.30
CA SER A 54 -6.11 -21.57 -6.29
C SER A 54 -5.58 -21.82 -7.70
N GLN A 55 -6.45 -22.21 -8.65
CA GLN A 55 -6.03 -22.42 -10.05
C GLN A 55 -5.50 -21.14 -10.69
N THR A 56 -6.11 -20.00 -10.36
CA THR A 56 -5.69 -18.69 -10.89
C THR A 56 -4.40 -18.22 -10.24
N GLU A 57 -4.22 -18.45 -8.93
CA GLU A 57 -2.95 -18.27 -8.23
C GLU A 57 -1.83 -19.09 -8.88
N ASP A 58 -2.07 -20.39 -9.11
CA ASP A 58 -1.08 -21.29 -9.70
C ASP A 58 -0.72 -20.87 -11.13
N ALA A 59 -1.70 -20.45 -11.93
CA ALA A 59 -1.47 -19.92 -13.27
C ALA A 59 -0.63 -18.63 -13.24
N ALA A 60 -0.91 -17.71 -12.33
CA ALA A 60 -0.14 -16.49 -12.15
C ALA A 60 1.30 -16.78 -11.71
N ARG A 61 1.50 -17.67 -10.73
CA ARG A 61 2.83 -18.10 -10.29
C ARG A 61 3.60 -18.84 -11.38
N GLY A 62 2.91 -19.63 -12.20
CA GLY A 62 3.48 -20.32 -13.36
C GLY A 62 4.02 -19.32 -14.39
N GLN A 63 3.19 -18.35 -14.80
CA GLN A 63 3.60 -17.29 -15.72
C GLN A 63 4.70 -16.41 -15.12
N LEU A 64 4.64 -16.12 -13.81
CA LEU A 64 5.68 -15.37 -13.12
C LEU A 64 7.04 -16.08 -13.21
N ARG A 65 7.07 -17.38 -12.94
CA ARG A 65 8.29 -18.20 -13.05
C ARG A 65 8.85 -18.18 -14.47
N THR A 66 7.99 -18.27 -15.48
CA THR A 66 8.40 -18.17 -16.89
C THR A 66 8.94 -16.77 -17.23
N ALA A 67 8.27 -15.71 -16.78
CA ALA A 67 8.68 -14.33 -17.03
C ALA A 67 10.03 -14.00 -16.37
N LEU A 68 10.28 -14.51 -15.17
CA LEU A 68 11.56 -14.34 -14.47
C LEU A 68 12.74 -15.06 -15.15
N GLN A 69 12.48 -16.09 -15.96
CA GLN A 69 13.53 -16.79 -16.73
C GLN A 69 13.93 -16.05 -18.01
N GLN A 70 13.06 -15.20 -18.56
CA GLN A 70 13.28 -14.45 -19.80
C GLN A 70 12.74 -13.01 -19.67
N PRO A 71 13.37 -12.15 -18.84
CA PRO A 71 12.82 -10.85 -18.46
C PRO A 71 12.75 -9.83 -19.62
N ASP A 72 13.57 -10.00 -20.67
CA ASP A 72 13.72 -9.00 -21.74
C ASP A 72 12.89 -9.29 -23.00
N VAL A 73 12.15 -10.41 -23.04
CA VAL A 73 11.40 -10.82 -24.24
C VAL A 73 10.03 -11.35 -23.85
N ILE A 74 9.01 -10.50 -23.97
CA ILE A 74 7.61 -10.94 -23.88
C ILE A 74 7.12 -11.26 -25.27
N GLN A 75 6.90 -12.54 -25.54
CA GLN A 75 6.31 -12.99 -26.80
C GLN A 75 4.84 -12.53 -26.88
N PRO A 76 4.29 -12.24 -28.07
CA PRO A 76 2.89 -11.84 -28.23
C PRO A 76 1.90 -12.81 -27.57
N ASP A 77 2.14 -14.10 -27.66
CA ASP A 77 1.30 -15.14 -27.04
C ASP A 77 1.34 -15.07 -25.50
N GLN A 78 2.50 -14.78 -24.91
CA GLN A 78 2.64 -14.59 -23.46
C GLN A 78 1.91 -13.34 -22.99
N LEU A 79 1.95 -12.26 -23.78
CA LEU A 79 1.20 -11.04 -23.48
C LEU A 79 -0.31 -11.29 -23.54
N GLN A 80 -0.78 -12.06 -24.51
CA GLN A 80 -2.19 -12.44 -24.61
C GLN A 80 -2.64 -13.30 -23.41
N GLN A 81 -1.86 -14.33 -23.07
CA GLN A 81 -2.15 -15.20 -21.92
C GLN A 81 -2.16 -14.43 -20.60
N LEU A 82 -1.27 -13.44 -20.44
CA LEU A 82 -1.26 -12.54 -19.30
C LEU A 82 -2.55 -11.70 -19.24
N GLN A 83 -2.96 -11.10 -20.36
CA GLN A 83 -4.19 -10.30 -20.42
C GLN A 83 -5.44 -11.14 -20.09
N GLU A 84 -5.51 -12.37 -20.58
CA GLU A 84 -6.60 -13.30 -20.29
C GLU A 84 -6.63 -13.68 -18.80
N LEU A 85 -5.48 -14.03 -18.23
CA LEU A 85 -5.35 -14.32 -16.80
C LEU A 85 -5.79 -13.14 -15.93
N LEU A 86 -5.42 -11.92 -16.31
CA LEU A 86 -5.77 -10.72 -15.56
C LEU A 86 -7.25 -10.38 -15.65
N ARG A 87 -7.85 -10.51 -16.84
CA ARG A 87 -9.31 -10.35 -17.00
C ARG A 87 -10.06 -11.38 -16.16
N ALA A 88 -9.62 -12.64 -16.18
CA ALA A 88 -10.19 -13.69 -15.35
C ALA A 88 -10.05 -13.36 -13.85
N SER A 89 -8.86 -12.91 -13.43
CA SER A 89 -8.57 -12.53 -12.05
C SER A 89 -9.49 -11.42 -11.54
N VAL A 90 -9.65 -10.34 -12.33
CA VAL A 90 -10.54 -9.22 -12.00
C VAL A 90 -12.00 -9.68 -11.94
N TYR A 91 -12.46 -10.40 -12.97
CA TYR A 91 -13.83 -10.91 -13.04
C TYR A 91 -14.15 -11.81 -11.84
N GLN A 92 -13.27 -12.74 -11.50
CA GLN A 92 -13.43 -13.62 -10.34
C GLN A 92 -13.56 -12.83 -9.05
N SER A 93 -12.75 -11.79 -8.84
CA SER A 93 -12.84 -10.97 -7.63
C SER A 93 -14.14 -10.17 -7.55
N GLU A 94 -14.64 -9.66 -8.67
CA GLU A 94 -15.95 -9.00 -8.71
C GLU A 94 -17.08 -9.97 -8.34
N GLN A 95 -17.06 -11.17 -8.92
CA GLN A 95 -18.04 -12.21 -8.64
C GLN A 95 -17.92 -12.71 -7.19
N PHE A 96 -16.70 -12.88 -6.68
CA PHE A 96 -16.46 -13.29 -5.30
C PHE A 96 -17.04 -12.26 -4.32
N VAL A 97 -16.77 -10.97 -4.51
CA VAL A 97 -17.35 -9.88 -3.71
C VAL A 97 -18.89 -9.90 -3.75
N GLN A 98 -19.48 -10.04 -4.93
CA GLN A 98 -20.95 -10.13 -5.06
C GLN A 98 -21.53 -11.33 -4.29
N GLN A 99 -20.85 -12.48 -4.33
CA GLN A 99 -21.29 -13.68 -3.62
C GLN A 99 -21.11 -13.54 -2.11
N LEU A 100 -20.04 -12.91 -1.62
CA LEU A 100 -19.86 -12.62 -0.21
C LEU A 100 -20.96 -11.69 0.32
N ASP A 101 -21.30 -10.66 -0.44
CA ASP A 101 -22.40 -9.76 -0.09
C ASP A 101 -23.75 -10.51 -0.05
N ALA A 102 -23.99 -11.41 -1.00
CA ALA A 102 -25.17 -12.26 -1.00
C ALA A 102 -25.21 -13.20 0.22
N ILE A 103 -24.09 -13.85 0.58
CA ILE A 103 -24.00 -14.71 1.77
C ILE A 103 -24.29 -13.88 3.03
N LYS A 104 -23.66 -12.71 3.18
CA LYS A 104 -23.84 -11.83 4.33
C LYS A 104 -25.32 -11.47 4.56
N HIS A 105 -26.05 -11.18 3.49
CA HIS A 105 -27.44 -10.74 3.58
C HIS A 105 -28.45 -11.88 3.68
N ASN A 106 -28.15 -13.06 3.13
CA ASN A 106 -29.13 -14.16 3.02
C ASN A 106 -28.85 -15.34 3.96
N SER A 107 -27.64 -15.46 4.52
CA SER A 107 -27.32 -16.51 5.49
C SER A 107 -27.86 -16.16 6.88
N GLN A 108 -28.71 -17.03 7.40
CA GLN A 108 -29.16 -16.95 8.79
C GLN A 108 -27.99 -17.21 9.74
N ALA A 109 -27.12 -18.17 9.40
CA ALA A 109 -25.96 -18.49 10.23
C ALA A 109 -25.00 -17.30 10.40
N VAL A 110 -24.75 -16.54 9.32
CA VAL A 110 -23.92 -15.32 9.37
C VAL A 110 -24.59 -14.24 10.21
N GLN A 111 -25.90 -14.02 10.07
CA GLN A 111 -26.63 -13.01 10.85
C GLN A 111 -26.63 -13.29 12.36
N HIS A 112 -26.62 -14.57 12.75
CA HIS A 112 -26.67 -15.00 14.15
C HIS A 112 -25.29 -15.25 14.77
N THR A 113 -24.21 -15.14 14.00
CA THR A 113 -22.84 -15.29 14.49
C THR A 113 -22.25 -13.94 14.81
N GLU A 114 -21.86 -13.73 16.08
CA GLU A 114 -21.31 -12.47 16.54
C GLU A 114 -20.08 -12.05 15.71
N HIS A 115 -20.06 -10.79 15.28
CA HIS A 115 -19.04 -10.18 14.43
C HIS A 115 -18.89 -10.75 13.01
N ALA A 116 -19.59 -11.83 12.62
CA ALA A 116 -19.46 -12.40 11.28
C ALA A 116 -19.82 -11.38 10.16
N PRO A 117 -20.91 -10.59 10.24
CA PRO A 117 -21.19 -9.58 9.22
C PRO A 117 -20.07 -8.54 9.04
N VAL A 118 -19.40 -8.16 10.14
CA VAL A 118 -18.28 -7.20 10.11
C VAL A 118 -17.04 -7.82 9.46
N VAL A 119 -16.78 -9.11 9.71
CA VAL A 119 -15.70 -9.84 9.03
C VAL A 119 -15.97 -9.94 7.52
N PHE A 120 -17.21 -10.16 7.11
CA PHE A 120 -17.61 -10.13 5.70
C PHE A 120 -17.42 -8.75 5.05
N ASP A 121 -17.74 -7.67 5.77
CA ASP A 121 -17.47 -6.30 5.32
C ASP A 121 -15.97 -6.06 5.12
N HIS A 122 -15.17 -6.44 6.11
CA HIS A 122 -13.71 -6.31 6.01
C HIS A 122 -13.13 -7.09 4.82
N ILE A 123 -13.55 -8.34 4.63
CA ILE A 123 -13.11 -9.19 3.52
C ILE A 123 -13.52 -8.56 2.18
N THR A 124 -14.76 -8.09 2.07
CA THR A 124 -15.29 -7.43 0.87
C THR A 124 -14.51 -6.14 0.55
N GLU A 125 -14.26 -5.29 1.54
CA GLU A 125 -13.47 -4.07 1.40
C GLU A 125 -12.04 -4.36 0.94
N ARG A 126 -11.41 -5.41 1.47
CA ARG A 126 -10.07 -5.83 1.06
C ARG A 126 -10.05 -6.25 -0.41
N SER A 127 -10.97 -7.11 -0.86
CA SER A 127 -11.08 -7.47 -2.29
C SER A 127 -11.42 -6.26 -3.18
N GLN A 128 -12.27 -5.35 -2.72
CA GLN A 128 -12.61 -4.13 -3.47
C GLN A 128 -11.45 -3.15 -3.59
N TYR A 129 -10.62 -3.02 -2.55
CA TYR A 129 -9.39 -2.22 -2.58
C TYR A 129 -8.48 -2.66 -3.73
N PHE A 130 -8.26 -3.96 -3.88
CA PHE A 130 -7.43 -4.48 -4.95
C PHE A 130 -8.06 -4.30 -6.34
N LEU A 131 -9.38 -4.50 -6.48
CA LEU A 131 -10.09 -4.20 -7.73
C LEU A 131 -9.86 -2.74 -8.14
N ASN A 132 -9.93 -1.81 -7.19
CA ASN A 132 -9.72 -0.39 -7.44
C ASN A 132 -8.26 -0.04 -7.78
N ALA A 133 -7.29 -0.80 -7.26
CA ALA A 133 -5.87 -0.62 -7.57
C ALA A 133 -5.50 -1.14 -8.97
N ILE A 134 -6.08 -2.28 -9.38
CA ILE A 134 -5.72 -2.98 -10.62
C ILE A 134 -6.54 -2.47 -11.82
N LYS A 135 -7.85 -2.22 -11.69
CA LYS A 135 -8.72 -1.80 -12.81
C LYS A 135 -8.19 -0.61 -13.64
N PRO A 136 -7.68 0.49 -13.04
CA PRO A 136 -7.18 1.63 -13.81
C PRO A 136 -5.95 1.32 -14.68
N VAL A 137 -5.20 0.27 -14.35
CA VAL A 137 -4.04 -0.18 -15.12
C VAL A 137 -4.47 -0.85 -16.45
N PHE A 138 -5.68 -1.41 -16.51
CA PHE A 138 -6.13 -2.26 -17.63
C PHE A 138 -7.34 -1.71 -18.40
N TYR A 139 -8.15 -0.88 -17.75
CA TYR A 139 -9.27 -0.15 -18.35
C TYR A 139 -9.00 1.36 -18.20
N PRO A 140 -8.09 1.95 -19.00
CA PRO A 140 -8.01 3.40 -19.04
C PRO A 140 -9.39 3.95 -19.39
N ALA A 141 -9.81 5.01 -18.69
CA ALA A 141 -11.11 5.64 -18.93
C ALA A 141 -11.32 5.88 -20.43
N ALA A 142 -12.50 5.54 -20.95
CA ALA A 142 -12.86 5.85 -22.33
C ALA A 142 -12.70 7.36 -22.54
N GLU A 143 -11.99 7.76 -23.60
CA GLU A 143 -11.89 9.18 -23.97
C GLU A 143 -13.31 9.78 -24.11
N PRO A 144 -13.53 11.02 -23.67
CA PRO A 144 -14.81 11.70 -23.89
C PRO A 144 -15.10 11.76 -25.39
N PRO A 145 -16.36 11.56 -25.83
CA PRO A 145 -16.67 11.51 -27.25
C PRO A 145 -16.51 12.90 -27.87
N GLY A 146 -15.44 13.10 -28.66
CA GLY A 146 -15.31 14.32 -29.45
C GLY A 146 -13.93 14.61 -30.03
N SER A 147 -13.51 13.87 -31.07
CA SER A 147 -13.05 14.50 -32.33
C SER A 147 -13.00 13.46 -33.45
N ASN A 148 -13.75 13.71 -34.51
CA ASN A 148 -13.82 12.87 -35.71
C ASN A 148 -12.49 12.89 -36.48
N ASN A 149 -12.10 11.74 -37.02
CA ASN A 149 -11.88 11.64 -38.46
C ASN A 149 -12.17 10.23 -39.00
N ASN A 150 -12.93 10.22 -40.10
CA ASN A 150 -13.47 9.07 -40.81
C ASN A 150 -12.38 8.13 -41.36
N THR A 151 -12.58 6.82 -41.16
CA THR A 151 -12.62 5.85 -42.27
C THR A 151 -13.48 4.65 -41.87
N ARG A 152 -14.47 4.33 -42.72
CA ARG A 152 -15.39 3.20 -42.60
C ARG A 152 -14.66 1.86 -42.79
N SER A 153 -14.96 0.89 -41.93
CA SER A 153 -15.36 -0.45 -42.39
C SER A 153 -16.24 -1.13 -41.33
N SER A 154 -17.46 -1.42 -41.72
CA SER A 154 -18.42 -2.24 -40.99
C SER A 154 -18.01 -3.72 -41.02
N SER A 155 -17.90 -4.36 -39.86
CA SER A 155 -18.12 -5.80 -39.75
C SER A 155 -18.54 -6.16 -38.32
N SER A 156 -19.83 -6.49 -38.19
CA SER A 156 -20.32 -7.38 -37.14
C SER A 156 -19.59 -8.71 -37.25
N SER A 157 -18.92 -9.16 -36.19
CA SER A 157 -18.44 -10.53 -36.11
C SER A 157 -18.35 -10.96 -34.66
N SER A 158 -19.26 -11.86 -34.28
CA SER A 158 -19.15 -12.72 -33.11
C SER A 158 -17.77 -13.39 -33.06
N PRO A 159 -17.17 -13.66 -31.89
CA PRO A 159 -15.96 -14.47 -31.82
C PRO A 159 -16.27 -15.95 -32.05
N PRO A 160 -15.51 -16.69 -32.88
CA PRO A 160 -15.59 -18.13 -32.99
C PRO A 160 -14.60 -18.87 -32.05
N ALA A 161 -14.99 -20.10 -31.68
CA ALA A 161 -14.23 -21.29 -31.22
C ALA A 161 -13.11 -21.10 -30.17
N ARG A 162 -13.34 -21.50 -28.90
CA ARG A 162 -13.05 -22.83 -28.31
C ARG A 162 -11.62 -23.35 -28.52
N ILE A 163 -10.79 -23.21 -27.47
CA ILE A 163 -9.67 -24.12 -27.22
C ILE A 163 -10.18 -25.22 -26.28
N HIS A 164 -10.03 -26.48 -26.70
CA HIS A 164 -10.35 -27.65 -25.91
C HIS A 164 -9.27 -27.89 -24.84
N ALA A 165 -9.66 -27.81 -23.57
CA ALA A 165 -9.07 -28.58 -22.48
C ALA A 165 -10.24 -29.14 -21.64
N ALA A 166 -10.18 -30.43 -21.37
CA ALA A 166 -11.30 -31.25 -20.96
C ALA A 166 -11.76 -31.01 -19.51
N GLY A 167 -13.08 -30.95 -19.32
CA GLY A 167 -13.79 -31.28 -18.08
C GLY A 167 -13.74 -30.21 -16.98
N ASN A 168 -14.71 -29.29 -17.01
CA ASN A 168 -15.49 -28.79 -15.86
C ASN A 168 -16.30 -27.56 -16.30
N GLU A 169 -17.50 -27.78 -16.85
CA GLU A 169 -18.50 -26.72 -16.97
C GLU A 169 -19.26 -26.60 -15.63
N PRO A 170 -19.52 -25.38 -15.12
CA PRO A 170 -20.46 -25.20 -14.02
C PRO A 170 -21.89 -25.57 -14.47
N PRO A 171 -22.76 -26.07 -13.58
CA PRO A 171 -24.11 -26.47 -13.95
C PRO A 171 -24.90 -25.27 -14.50
N ALA A 172 -25.56 -25.50 -15.64
CA ALA A 172 -26.50 -24.57 -16.22
C ALA A 172 -27.74 -24.41 -15.34
N HIS A 173 -28.33 -23.21 -15.39
CA HIS A 173 -29.60 -22.75 -14.79
C HIS A 173 -29.47 -21.98 -13.47
N TRP A 174 -29.40 -20.64 -13.59
CA TRP A 174 -29.77 -19.71 -12.52
C TRP A 174 -30.88 -18.77 -13.04
N PRO A 175 -31.95 -18.52 -12.25
CA PRO A 175 -33.07 -17.69 -12.69
C PRO A 175 -32.66 -16.22 -12.76
N GLN A 176 -32.86 -15.60 -13.92
CA GLN A 176 -32.79 -14.15 -14.09
C GLN A 176 -33.99 -13.49 -13.41
N HIS A 177 -33.79 -12.86 -12.27
CA HIS A 177 -34.75 -11.90 -11.74
C HIS A 177 -34.42 -10.49 -12.27
N GLN A 178 -35.30 -9.98 -13.12
CA GLN A 178 -35.34 -8.58 -13.50
C GLN A 178 -35.65 -7.72 -12.27
N GLN A 179 -34.70 -6.88 -11.86
CA GLN A 179 -35.00 -5.74 -10.98
C GLN A 179 -35.03 -4.46 -11.83
N GLN A 180 -36.20 -3.81 -11.85
CA GLN A 180 -36.37 -2.46 -12.35
C GLN A 180 -35.72 -1.46 -11.38
N PRO A 181 -35.12 -0.36 -11.87
CA PRO A 181 -34.57 0.66 -10.98
C PRO A 181 -35.70 1.52 -10.38
N GLN A 182 -35.95 1.39 -9.07
CA GLN A 182 -36.76 2.36 -8.33
C GLN A 182 -35.88 3.54 -7.91
N GLN A 183 -36.12 4.70 -8.54
CA GLN A 183 -35.59 5.98 -8.10
C GLN A 183 -36.16 6.33 -6.72
N HIS A 184 -35.28 6.46 -5.71
CA HIS A 184 -35.63 7.06 -4.43
C HIS A 184 -35.06 8.47 -4.36
N GLN A 185 -35.95 9.46 -4.44
CA GLN A 185 -35.68 10.87 -4.16
C GLN A 185 -35.56 11.08 -2.63
N TYR A 186 -34.49 11.73 -2.19
CA TYR A 186 -34.40 12.32 -0.85
C TYR A 186 -34.47 13.85 -0.95
N PRO A 187 -35.23 14.53 -0.08
CA PRO A 187 -35.41 15.98 -0.15
C PRO A 187 -34.23 16.75 0.46
N TYR A 188 -33.70 17.71 -0.30
CA TYR A 188 -32.77 18.73 0.18
C TYR A 188 -33.57 19.85 0.88
N GLN A 189 -33.33 20.08 2.18
CA GLN A 189 -33.79 21.29 2.87
C GLN A 189 -32.67 22.34 2.86
N GLN A 190 -32.97 23.49 2.26
CA GLN A 190 -32.13 24.69 2.27
C GLN A 190 -32.32 25.44 3.61
N HIS A 191 -31.22 25.76 4.28
CA HIS A 191 -31.20 26.88 5.22
C HIS A 191 -30.26 27.96 4.70
N SER A 192 -30.88 29.13 4.47
CA SER A 192 -30.31 30.40 4.09
C SER A 192 -29.55 31.04 5.25
N VAL A 193 -28.37 31.62 4.96
CA VAL A 193 -27.84 32.75 5.73
C VAL A 193 -27.64 33.91 4.77
N GLN A 194 -28.60 34.84 4.79
CA GLN A 194 -28.48 36.17 4.21
C GLN A 194 -27.97 37.15 5.27
N GLY A 195 -27.05 38.02 4.85
CA GLY A 195 -26.71 39.27 5.50
C GLY A 195 -25.20 39.46 5.69
N ILE A 196 -24.54 40.56 5.32
CA ILE A 196 -24.92 41.87 4.77
C ILE A 196 -23.68 42.41 4.01
N HIS A 197 -23.94 43.25 3.00
CA HIS A 197 -23.03 43.82 2.00
C HIS A 197 -21.91 44.77 2.51
N ALA A 198 -20.77 44.69 1.80
CA ALA A 198 -19.94 45.73 1.18
C ALA A 198 -19.60 47.06 1.88
N HIS A 199 -18.30 47.39 1.89
CA HIS A 199 -17.81 48.69 1.44
C HIS A 199 -16.46 48.58 0.71
N ILE A 200 -16.44 49.08 -0.53
CA ILE A 200 -15.27 49.27 -1.40
C ILE A 200 -14.81 50.73 -1.25
N GLY A 201 -13.48 50.92 -1.19
CA GLY A 201 -12.77 52.13 -1.60
C GLY A 201 -12.03 52.85 -0.48
N ASN A 202 -10.69 52.88 -0.49
CA ASN A 202 -9.94 53.82 -1.33
C ASN A 202 -8.41 53.57 -1.25
N THR A 203 -7.77 53.76 -2.40
CA THR A 203 -6.34 53.98 -2.71
C THR A 203 -5.33 54.16 -1.57
N ARG A 204 -4.24 53.38 -1.62
CA ARG A 204 -2.87 53.85 -1.33
C ARG A 204 -1.82 53.07 -2.13
N SER A 205 -1.24 53.78 -3.10
CA SER A 205 0.11 53.70 -3.64
C SER A 205 0.96 52.46 -3.34
N ALA A 206 1.32 51.77 -4.42
CA ALA A 206 2.41 50.81 -4.48
C ALA A 206 3.74 51.42 -3.99
N GLN A 207 4.37 50.74 -3.04
CA GLN A 207 5.81 50.75 -2.81
C GLN A 207 6.25 49.29 -2.66
N PRO A 208 7.45 48.93 -3.14
CA PRO A 208 7.87 47.55 -3.26
C PRO A 208 8.01 46.96 -1.85
N GLU A 209 7.27 45.90 -1.57
CA GLU A 209 7.55 45.07 -0.40
C GLU A 209 8.97 44.55 -0.56
N GLN A 210 9.83 45.03 0.33
CA GLN A 210 11.15 44.48 0.57
C GLN A 210 10.95 43.00 0.87
N ASP A 211 11.57 42.15 0.04
CA ASP A 211 11.72 40.73 0.32
C ASP A 211 12.21 40.58 1.76
N ASP A 212 11.32 40.07 2.61
CA ASP A 212 11.64 39.70 3.98
C ASP A 212 12.70 38.58 3.87
N GLU A 213 13.94 38.92 4.21
CA GLU A 213 15.07 38.01 4.32
C GLU A 213 14.69 36.93 5.34
N THR A 214 14.07 35.85 4.86
CA THR A 214 13.93 34.63 5.63
C THR A 214 15.33 34.12 5.91
N ASN A 215 15.70 34.18 7.18
CA ASN A 215 16.89 33.58 7.76
C ASN A 215 17.01 32.11 7.30
N GLY A 216 17.74 31.86 6.20
CA GLY A 216 18.53 30.66 5.87
C GLY A 216 18.04 29.24 6.19
N GLU A 217 16.75 29.00 6.46
CA GLU A 217 16.25 27.64 6.68
C GLU A 217 16.04 26.94 5.34
N ALA A 218 16.86 25.92 5.08
CA ALA A 218 16.75 25.09 3.89
C ALA A 218 15.43 24.30 3.94
N PHE A 219 14.42 24.74 3.19
CA PHE A 219 13.22 23.97 2.92
C PHE A 219 13.36 23.22 1.60
N VAL A 220 12.70 22.06 1.48
CA VAL A 220 12.63 21.33 0.22
C VAL A 220 11.49 21.94 -0.61
N PRO A 221 11.75 22.50 -1.81
CA PRO A 221 10.67 23.02 -2.65
C PRO A 221 9.79 21.88 -3.16
N ILE A 222 8.56 22.20 -3.60
CA ILE A 222 7.63 21.25 -4.23
C ILE A 222 8.35 20.51 -5.38
N GLY A 223 8.37 19.18 -5.36
CA GLY A 223 9.09 18.40 -6.37
C GLY A 223 10.61 18.43 -6.23
N GLY A 224 11.12 18.94 -5.11
CA GLY A 224 12.53 19.20 -4.83
C GLY A 224 13.25 18.12 -4.05
N HIS A 225 12.59 17.03 -3.66
CA HIS A 225 13.20 15.95 -2.88
C HIS A 225 14.32 15.27 -3.66
N ARG A 226 15.30 14.74 -2.94
CA ARG A 226 16.48 14.08 -3.50
C ARG A 226 16.73 12.78 -2.74
N LEU A 227 17.26 11.79 -3.44
CA LEU A 227 17.76 10.57 -2.82
C LEU A 227 19.02 10.95 -2.00
N PRO A 228 19.00 10.83 -0.66
CA PRO A 228 20.20 11.09 0.14
C PRO A 228 21.26 10.04 -0.19
N PRO A 229 22.56 10.39 -0.18
CA PRO A 229 23.60 9.37 -0.27
C PRO A 229 23.58 8.46 0.98
N LEU A 230 24.01 7.20 0.83
CA LEU A 230 24.24 6.35 1.99
C LEU A 230 25.39 6.91 2.86
N PRO A 231 25.30 6.84 4.20
CA PRO A 231 26.36 7.30 5.10
C PRO A 231 27.56 6.33 5.15
N TYR A 232 27.49 5.20 4.47
CA TYR A 232 28.53 4.17 4.37
C TYR A 232 28.48 3.45 3.00
N PRO A 233 29.56 2.76 2.59
CA PRO A 233 29.57 1.93 1.38
C PRO A 233 28.50 0.83 1.39
N TYR A 234 28.00 0.41 0.21
CA TYR A 234 26.92 -0.58 0.11
C TYR A 234 27.23 -1.93 0.80
N ASN A 235 28.49 -2.36 0.83
CA ASN A 235 28.92 -3.61 1.46
C ASN A 235 29.30 -3.45 2.95
N ALA A 236 29.15 -2.27 3.53
CA ALA A 236 29.64 -1.97 4.88
C ALA A 236 28.89 -2.73 5.98
N LEU A 237 27.64 -3.16 5.73
CA LEU A 237 26.82 -3.88 6.70
C LEU A 237 26.96 -5.40 6.65
N GLU A 238 27.89 -5.91 5.84
CA GLU A 238 28.22 -7.33 5.84
C GLU A 238 28.87 -7.75 7.17
N PRO A 239 28.63 -8.99 7.64
CA PRO A 239 27.90 -10.08 6.97
C PRO A 239 26.38 -10.05 7.23
N TYR A 240 25.84 -9.01 7.87
CA TYR A 240 24.45 -8.99 8.34
C TYR A 240 23.45 -8.65 7.24
N ILE A 241 23.74 -7.61 6.45
CA ILE A 241 22.95 -7.21 5.27
C ILE A 241 23.91 -7.15 4.08
N ASP A 242 23.61 -7.88 3.00
CA ASP A 242 24.51 -8.00 1.85
C ASP A 242 24.49 -6.75 0.94
N GLU A 243 25.60 -6.56 0.21
CA GLU A 243 25.76 -5.43 -0.70
C GLU A 243 24.65 -5.35 -1.77
N THR A 244 24.21 -6.50 -2.30
CA THR A 244 23.23 -6.54 -3.39
C THR A 244 21.89 -6.00 -2.92
N THR A 245 21.43 -6.44 -1.75
CA THR A 245 20.24 -5.89 -1.09
C THR A 245 20.39 -4.38 -0.87
N MET A 246 21.48 -3.92 -0.25
CA MET A 246 21.69 -2.48 0.02
C MET A 246 21.63 -1.63 -1.25
N ARG A 247 22.24 -2.11 -2.34
CA ARG A 247 22.27 -1.41 -3.63
C ARG A 247 20.89 -1.29 -4.25
N ILE A 248 20.13 -2.37 -4.29
CA ILE A 248 18.79 -2.38 -4.88
C ILE A 248 17.82 -1.57 -4.00
N HIS A 249 17.89 -1.73 -2.69
CA HIS A 249 17.04 -1.06 -1.72
C HIS A 249 17.21 0.47 -1.76
N HIS A 250 18.45 0.95 -1.89
CA HIS A 250 18.73 2.38 -2.02
C HIS A 250 18.51 2.92 -3.45
N ASP A 251 19.17 2.36 -4.47
CA ASP A 251 19.21 2.95 -5.82
C ASP A 251 17.92 2.74 -6.61
N LYS A 252 17.09 1.76 -6.21
CA LYS A 252 15.82 1.44 -6.88
C LYS A 252 14.63 1.78 -6.00
N HIS A 253 14.48 1.13 -4.84
CA HIS A 253 13.28 1.30 -4.02
C HIS A 253 13.21 2.71 -3.41
N HIS A 254 14.23 3.14 -2.68
CA HIS A 254 14.24 4.50 -2.11
C HIS A 254 14.14 5.58 -3.19
N LYS A 255 14.88 5.41 -4.31
CA LYS A 255 14.77 6.32 -5.45
C LYS A 255 13.34 6.43 -6.00
N SER A 256 12.60 5.33 -6.12
CA SER A 256 11.22 5.37 -6.62
C SER A 256 10.29 6.17 -5.71
N TYR A 257 10.47 6.10 -4.39
CA TYR A 257 9.68 6.91 -3.45
C TYR A 257 10.00 8.39 -3.58
N VAL A 258 11.27 8.76 -3.75
CA VAL A 258 11.66 10.16 -4.01
C VAL A 258 11.01 10.68 -5.29
N ASP A 259 11.09 9.92 -6.38
CA ASP A 259 10.52 10.31 -7.68
C ASP A 259 8.97 10.41 -7.60
N GLY A 260 8.33 9.46 -6.91
CA GLY A 260 6.89 9.43 -6.70
C GLY A 260 6.38 10.59 -5.84
N LEU A 261 7.09 10.92 -4.76
CA LEU A 261 6.79 12.05 -3.89
C LEU A 261 6.86 13.37 -4.68
N ASN A 262 7.95 13.56 -5.43
CA ASN A 262 8.12 14.76 -6.25
C ASN A 262 6.99 14.94 -7.28
N LYS A 263 6.56 13.83 -7.89
CA LYS A 263 5.45 13.81 -8.85
C LYS A 263 4.12 14.16 -8.19
N ALA A 264 3.82 13.58 -7.04
CA ALA A 264 2.58 13.84 -6.30
C ALA A 264 2.48 15.31 -5.86
N GLU A 265 3.56 15.86 -5.30
CA GLU A 265 3.62 17.27 -4.89
C GLU A 265 3.41 18.21 -6.08
N SER A 266 4.07 17.95 -7.21
CA SER A 266 3.95 18.76 -8.43
C SER A 266 2.53 18.70 -9.00
N ALA A 267 1.92 17.51 -9.03
CA ALA A 267 0.55 17.32 -9.50
C ALA A 267 -0.46 18.06 -8.60
N MET A 268 -0.25 18.02 -7.28
CA MET A 268 -1.08 18.77 -6.32
C MET A 268 -0.91 20.28 -6.44
N ALA A 269 0.31 20.77 -6.74
CA ALA A 269 0.55 22.17 -7.02
C ALA A 269 -0.18 22.64 -8.28
N GLU A 270 -0.15 21.84 -9.34
CA GLU A 270 -0.89 22.10 -10.58
C GLU A 270 -2.40 22.06 -10.38
N ALA A 271 -2.90 21.11 -9.59
CA ALA A 271 -4.32 21.01 -9.22
C ALA A 271 -4.80 22.30 -8.53
N ARG A 272 -4.02 22.84 -7.59
CA ARG A 272 -4.30 24.13 -6.94
C ARG A 272 -4.26 25.30 -7.92
N ARG A 273 -3.25 25.35 -8.81
CA ARG A 273 -3.10 26.42 -9.80
C ARG A 273 -4.24 26.46 -10.82
N THR A 274 -4.73 25.29 -11.22
CA THR A 274 -5.76 25.14 -12.26
C THR A 274 -7.17 24.97 -11.71
N ASN A 275 -7.33 24.84 -10.39
CA ASN A 275 -8.58 24.52 -9.70
C ASN A 275 -9.23 23.22 -10.21
N LYS A 276 -8.41 22.19 -10.50
CA LYS A 276 -8.86 20.87 -10.99
C LYS A 276 -8.46 19.78 -10.01
N PHE A 277 -9.44 19.23 -9.29
CA PHE A 277 -9.23 18.30 -8.18
C PHE A 277 -9.76 16.89 -8.44
N ASP A 278 -10.05 16.53 -9.70
CA ASP A 278 -10.64 15.24 -10.06
C ASP A 278 -9.83 14.04 -9.54
N LEU A 279 -8.51 14.18 -9.46
CA LEU A 279 -7.56 13.16 -8.99
C LEU A 279 -7.00 13.45 -7.59
N VAL A 280 -7.59 14.38 -6.81
CA VAL A 280 -7.04 14.78 -5.51
C VAL A 280 -6.87 13.59 -4.57
N LYS A 281 -7.85 12.68 -4.50
CA LYS A 281 -7.76 11.46 -3.68
C LYS A 281 -6.59 10.56 -4.09
N TYR A 282 -6.32 10.45 -5.39
CA TYR A 282 -5.21 9.66 -5.91
C TYR A 282 -3.88 10.30 -5.51
N TRP A 283 -3.71 11.60 -5.77
CA TRP A 283 -2.45 12.28 -5.48
C TRP A 283 -2.14 12.41 -4.00
N GLU A 284 -3.14 12.60 -3.13
CA GLU A 284 -2.94 12.60 -1.68
C GLU A 284 -2.52 11.21 -1.17
N ASN A 285 -3.01 10.14 -1.78
CA ASN A 285 -2.57 8.78 -1.44
C ASN A 285 -1.13 8.50 -1.93
N GLU A 286 -0.78 8.95 -3.14
CA GLU A 286 0.60 8.89 -3.66
C GLU A 286 1.55 9.74 -2.80
N LEU A 287 1.12 10.92 -2.35
CA LEU A 287 1.88 11.79 -1.45
C LEU A 287 2.16 11.06 -0.13
N ALA A 288 1.15 10.44 0.48
CA ALA A 288 1.31 9.72 1.73
C ALA A 288 2.20 8.48 1.58
N PHE A 289 1.98 7.65 0.56
CA PHE A 289 2.75 6.42 0.32
C PHE A 289 4.22 6.71 0.01
N ASN A 290 4.48 7.57 -0.97
CA ASN A 290 5.84 7.90 -1.40
C ASN A 290 6.56 8.80 -0.38
N GLY A 291 5.84 9.71 0.27
CA GLY A 291 6.37 10.55 1.35
C GLY A 291 6.84 9.73 2.55
N ALA A 292 5.97 8.85 3.06
CA ALA A 292 6.35 7.97 4.15
C ALA A 292 7.48 7.01 3.73
N GLY A 293 7.44 6.48 2.50
CA GLY A 293 8.51 5.66 1.94
C GLY A 293 9.85 6.38 1.93
N HIS A 294 9.92 7.60 1.41
CA HIS A 294 11.14 8.41 1.39
C HIS A 294 11.66 8.71 2.80
N TYR A 295 10.81 9.17 3.70
CA TYR A 295 11.24 9.59 5.03
C TYR A 295 11.67 8.41 5.90
N LEU A 296 10.96 7.28 5.87
CA LEU A 296 11.35 6.09 6.63
C LEU A 296 12.66 5.50 6.12
N HIS A 297 12.89 5.41 4.81
CA HIS A 297 14.15 4.93 4.27
C HIS A 297 15.31 5.88 4.58
N THR A 298 15.09 7.20 4.51
CA THR A 298 16.10 8.19 4.89
C THR A 298 16.58 7.95 6.32
N ILE A 299 15.66 7.72 7.26
CA ILE A 299 16.01 7.41 8.65
C ILE A 299 16.66 6.01 8.75
N PHE A 300 16.16 5.02 8.02
CA PHE A 300 16.66 3.64 8.03
C PHE A 300 18.16 3.54 7.72
N TRP A 301 18.65 4.33 6.76
CA TRP A 301 20.08 4.38 6.44
C TRP A 301 20.91 4.96 7.58
N ASP A 302 20.44 6.03 8.21
CA ASP A 302 21.19 6.73 9.27
C ASP A 302 21.25 5.94 10.58
N VAL A 303 20.21 5.15 10.88
CA VAL A 303 20.15 4.31 12.09
C VAL A 303 20.89 2.99 11.95
N MET A 304 21.64 2.78 10.86
CA MET A 304 22.54 1.65 10.68
C MET A 304 24.00 2.10 10.55
N SER A 305 24.95 1.23 10.88
CA SER A 305 26.39 1.51 10.80
C SER A 305 27.22 0.23 10.74
N PRO A 306 28.36 0.21 10.01
CA PRO A 306 29.35 -0.87 10.07
C PRO A 306 29.95 -1.08 11.47
N GLN A 307 29.92 -0.08 12.35
CA GLN A 307 30.33 -0.17 13.76
C GLN A 307 29.12 -0.21 14.71
N GLY A 308 27.94 -0.59 14.18
CA GLY A 308 26.71 -0.67 14.93
C GLY A 308 26.65 -1.84 15.91
N GLY A 309 25.44 -2.09 16.41
CA GLY A 309 25.16 -3.13 17.39
C GLY A 309 25.36 -2.67 18.83
N GLY A 310 25.42 -3.62 19.75
CA GLY A 310 25.50 -3.32 21.19
C GLY A 310 24.18 -2.77 21.75
N ARG A 311 24.26 -1.76 22.62
CA ARG A 311 23.14 -1.17 23.35
C ARG A 311 23.19 0.36 23.32
N PRO A 312 22.04 1.07 23.38
CA PRO A 312 22.05 2.49 23.60
C PRO A 312 22.61 2.80 25.00
N THR A 313 23.06 4.03 25.18
CA THR A 313 23.54 4.52 26.48
C THR A 313 22.84 5.84 26.83
N GLY A 314 23.15 6.38 28.01
CA GLY A 314 22.69 7.71 28.38
C GLY A 314 21.17 7.82 28.51
N SER A 315 20.63 8.92 27.99
CA SER A 315 19.21 9.29 28.12
C SER A 315 18.27 8.34 27.39
N LEU A 316 18.65 7.87 26.19
CA LEU A 316 17.83 6.94 25.42
C LEU A 316 17.66 5.61 26.17
N LEU A 317 18.74 5.05 26.72
CA LEU A 317 18.67 3.82 27.51
C LEU A 317 17.74 3.99 28.71
N ARG A 318 17.89 5.08 29.48
CA ARG A 318 17.02 5.35 30.63
C ARG A 318 15.55 5.48 30.23
N GLN A 319 15.26 6.12 29.09
CA GLN A 319 13.89 6.23 28.59
C GLN A 319 13.34 4.87 28.17
N ILE A 320 14.13 4.04 27.50
CA ILE A 320 13.77 2.66 27.15
C ILE A 320 13.45 1.83 28.41
N GLU A 321 14.30 1.91 29.43
CA GLU A 321 14.10 1.18 30.68
C GLU A 321 12.86 1.69 31.44
N HIS A 322 12.58 3.00 31.38
CA HIS A 322 11.36 3.56 31.95
C HIS A 322 10.10 3.05 31.26
N ASP A 323 10.06 3.07 29.92
CA ASP A 323 8.82 2.81 29.17
C ASP A 323 8.57 1.32 28.91
N PHE A 324 9.62 0.51 28.81
CA PHE A 324 9.54 -0.92 28.53
C PHE A 324 9.99 -1.80 29.70
N GLY A 325 10.39 -1.20 30.83
CA GLY A 325 10.87 -1.86 32.04
C GLY A 325 12.34 -2.32 31.98
N SER A 326 12.85 -2.71 30.80
CA SER A 326 14.27 -2.99 30.58
C SER A 326 14.62 -2.96 29.09
N TYR A 327 15.91 -2.82 28.76
CA TYR A 327 16.36 -2.96 27.37
C TYR A 327 16.00 -4.34 26.77
N ASP A 328 16.11 -5.42 27.55
CA ASP A 328 15.81 -6.77 27.04
C ASP A 328 14.32 -6.96 26.76
N ALA A 329 13.45 -6.38 27.60
CA ALA A 329 12.02 -6.34 27.35
C ALA A 329 11.69 -5.51 26.09
N PHE A 330 12.32 -4.34 25.91
CA PHE A 330 12.21 -3.55 24.69
C PHE A 330 12.64 -4.34 23.45
N ARG A 331 13.85 -4.92 23.46
CA ARG A 331 14.39 -5.69 22.33
C ARG A 331 13.47 -6.87 21.98
N LYS A 332 12.94 -7.56 22.99
CA LYS A 332 11.99 -8.67 22.80
C LYS A 332 10.68 -8.17 22.18
N HIS A 333 10.09 -7.11 22.71
CA HIS A 333 8.87 -6.51 22.17
C HIS A 333 9.08 -6.07 20.71
N PHE A 334 10.11 -5.27 20.44
CA PHE A 334 10.43 -4.77 19.10
C PHE A 334 10.62 -5.92 18.09
N SER A 335 11.39 -6.96 18.46
CA SER A 335 11.64 -8.09 17.57
C SER A 335 10.35 -8.88 17.26
N ASN A 336 9.49 -9.09 18.27
CA ASN A 336 8.23 -9.80 18.08
C ASN A 336 7.23 -8.98 17.24
N ALA A 337 7.23 -7.66 17.37
CA ALA A 337 6.46 -6.77 16.51
C ALA A 337 6.96 -6.84 15.06
N ALA A 338 8.29 -6.78 14.85
CA ALA A 338 8.88 -6.87 13.51
C ALA A 338 8.57 -8.18 12.80
N GLU A 339 8.63 -9.30 13.51
CA GLU A 339 8.28 -10.62 12.96
C GLU A 339 6.83 -10.68 12.48
N LYS A 340 5.91 -10.08 13.24
CA LYS A 340 4.45 -10.17 13.05
C LYS A 340 3.86 -9.07 12.18
N VAL A 341 4.66 -8.26 11.50
CA VAL A 341 4.12 -7.30 10.52
C VAL A 341 3.42 -8.08 9.40
N GLU A 342 2.17 -7.73 9.13
CA GLU A 342 1.37 -8.35 8.08
C GLU A 342 1.72 -7.73 6.71
N GLY A 343 2.14 -8.57 5.75
CA GLY A 343 2.57 -8.10 4.43
C GLY A 343 3.89 -7.32 4.47
N GLY A 344 3.98 -6.28 3.63
CA GLY A 344 5.10 -5.34 3.59
C GLY A 344 4.88 -4.18 4.57
N GLY A 345 5.88 -3.88 5.39
CA GLY A 345 5.76 -2.86 6.42
C GLY A 345 7.00 -2.66 7.25
N TRP A 346 6.81 -2.08 8.44
CA TRP A 346 7.88 -1.63 9.33
C TRP A 346 7.54 -1.94 10.77
N THR A 347 8.57 -2.08 11.60
CA THR A 347 8.43 -1.85 13.05
C THR A 347 9.25 -0.62 13.43
N ILE A 348 8.65 0.28 14.20
CA ILE A 348 9.19 1.61 14.43
C ILE A 348 9.15 1.91 15.92
N LEU A 349 10.30 2.20 16.51
CA LEU A 349 10.37 2.87 17.82
C LEU A 349 10.10 4.34 17.58
N VAL A 350 9.10 4.90 18.25
CA VAL A 350 8.71 6.30 18.10
C VAL A 350 8.79 7.04 19.43
N TRP A 351 9.02 8.35 19.38
CA TRP A 351 8.66 9.25 20.49
C TRP A 351 7.23 9.72 20.27
N SER A 352 6.36 9.55 21.27
CA SER A 352 5.01 10.11 21.27
C SER A 352 4.99 11.43 22.06
N PRO A 353 4.86 12.60 21.40
CA PRO A 353 4.97 13.88 22.08
C PRO A 353 3.83 14.17 23.08
N ARG A 354 2.65 13.55 22.91
CA ARG A 354 1.51 13.71 23.84
C ARG A 354 1.71 12.93 25.12
N SER A 355 2.01 11.63 24.99
CA SER A 355 2.21 10.74 26.15
C SER A 355 3.61 10.89 26.76
N ARG A 356 4.54 11.53 26.03
CA ARG A 356 5.93 11.78 26.45
C ARG A 356 6.66 10.48 26.80
N ARG A 357 6.42 9.45 26.01
CA ARG A 357 7.05 8.13 26.13
C ARG A 357 7.46 7.58 24.78
N LEU A 358 8.29 6.56 24.83
CA LEU A 358 8.60 5.71 23.69
C LEU A 358 7.47 4.70 23.46
N GLU A 359 7.14 4.48 22.20
CA GLU A 359 6.16 3.46 21.77
C GLU A 359 6.74 2.63 20.62
N ILE A 360 6.22 1.42 20.42
CA ILE A 360 6.54 0.58 19.27
C ILE A 360 5.28 0.51 18.39
N LEU A 361 5.41 0.89 17.13
CA LEU A 361 4.35 0.79 16.13
C LEU A 361 4.72 -0.21 15.05
N GLN A 362 3.72 -0.94 14.55
CA GLN A 362 3.80 -1.72 13.31
C GLN A 362 3.13 -0.91 12.21
N ALA A 363 3.90 -0.41 11.25
CA ALA A 363 3.35 0.31 10.11
C ALA A 363 3.15 -0.65 8.93
N GLU A 364 1.96 -0.68 8.36
CA GLU A 364 1.70 -1.36 7.09
C GLU A 364 2.07 -0.44 5.92
N LYS A 365 2.57 -1.02 4.83
CA LYS A 365 3.14 -0.28 3.70
C LYS A 365 4.22 0.69 4.17
N HIS A 366 3.96 2.00 4.11
CA HIS A 366 4.79 3.03 4.73
C HIS A 366 3.97 3.97 5.62
N GLN A 367 2.71 4.23 5.26
CA GLN A 367 1.86 5.26 5.85
C GLN A 367 0.70 4.72 6.69
N ASN A 368 0.42 3.42 6.65
CA ASN A 368 -0.72 2.84 7.37
C ASN A 368 -0.34 2.44 8.80
N LEU A 369 -1.33 2.39 9.70
CA LEU A 369 -1.17 2.03 11.10
C LEU A 369 -0.17 2.90 11.88
N SER A 370 -0.02 4.17 11.45
CA SER A 370 0.73 5.19 12.16
C SER A 370 -0.17 6.02 13.08
N GLN A 371 0.40 6.53 14.17
CA GLN A 371 -0.22 7.57 14.99
C GLN A 371 0.21 8.94 14.43
N TRP A 372 -0.74 9.83 14.13
CA TRP A 372 -0.42 11.19 13.71
C TRP A 372 0.26 11.95 14.86
N ASP A 373 1.37 12.64 14.57
CA ASP A 373 2.25 13.41 15.48
C ASP A 373 3.47 12.71 16.09
N VAL A 374 3.57 11.38 15.96
CA VAL A 374 4.72 10.65 16.51
C VAL A 374 5.98 10.88 15.69
N VAL A 375 7.14 10.73 16.33
CA VAL A 375 8.45 11.00 15.74
C VAL A 375 9.26 9.69 15.61
N PRO A 376 9.47 9.13 14.39
CA PRO A 376 10.12 7.83 14.18
C PRO A 376 11.62 7.75 14.52
N LEU A 377 12.01 7.12 15.62
CA LEU A 377 13.41 7.10 16.08
C LEU A 377 14.26 5.99 15.47
N LEU A 378 13.72 4.76 15.41
CA LEU A 378 14.39 3.57 14.93
C LEU A 378 13.40 2.74 14.11
N PRO A 379 13.29 3.00 12.80
CA PRO A 379 12.54 2.16 11.88
C PRO A 379 13.35 0.91 11.48
N LEU A 380 12.68 -0.22 11.39
CA LEU A 380 13.17 -1.46 10.78
C LEU A 380 12.26 -1.80 9.60
N ASP A 381 12.82 -1.80 8.38
CA ASP A 381 12.13 -2.26 7.18
C ASP A 381 12.00 -3.79 7.21
N VAL A 382 10.76 -4.30 7.16
CA VAL A 382 10.45 -5.73 7.04
C VAL A 382 9.65 -6.05 5.78
N TRP A 383 9.66 -5.16 4.79
CA TRP A 383 9.32 -5.52 3.42
C TRP A 383 10.28 -6.60 2.91
N GLU A 384 9.77 -7.53 2.10
CA GLU A 384 10.59 -8.65 1.60
C GLU A 384 11.80 -8.15 0.79
N HIS A 385 11.70 -7.02 0.07
CA HIS A 385 12.84 -6.44 -0.65
C HIS A 385 14.04 -6.11 0.26
N ALA A 386 13.83 -5.93 1.58
CA ALA A 386 14.88 -5.55 2.52
C ALA A 386 15.76 -6.73 2.97
N TYR A 387 15.34 -7.97 2.71
CA TYR A 387 16.05 -9.15 3.23
C TYR A 387 15.98 -10.39 2.35
N TYR A 388 15.03 -10.51 1.43
CA TYR A 388 14.71 -11.80 0.80
C TYR A 388 15.88 -12.38 -0.02
N LEU A 389 16.72 -11.53 -0.64
CA LEU A 389 17.88 -12.00 -1.42
C LEU A 389 18.87 -12.82 -0.57
N LYS A 390 19.05 -12.45 0.70
CA LYS A 390 19.99 -13.10 1.61
C LYS A 390 19.31 -14.07 2.58
N HIS A 391 18.20 -13.67 3.18
CA HIS A 391 17.52 -14.41 4.25
C HIS A 391 16.30 -15.20 3.76
N GLN A 392 15.89 -15.05 2.50
CA GLN A 392 14.72 -15.73 1.94
C GLN A 392 13.50 -15.54 2.84
N ASN A 393 12.77 -16.60 3.18
CA ASN A 393 11.62 -16.56 4.07
C ASN A 393 11.98 -16.46 5.58
N GLU A 394 13.27 -16.42 5.94
CA GLU A 394 13.73 -16.38 7.34
C GLU A 394 13.77 -14.95 7.91
N ARG A 395 12.63 -14.26 7.92
CA ARG A 395 12.50 -12.92 8.53
C ARG A 395 13.06 -12.83 9.97
N PRO A 396 12.86 -13.82 10.87
CA PRO A 396 13.46 -13.78 12.21
C PRO A 396 14.99 -13.71 12.20
N LYS A 397 15.63 -14.37 11.22
CA LYS A 397 17.08 -14.31 11.07
C LYS A 397 17.55 -12.93 10.61
N TYR A 398 16.85 -12.31 9.66
CA TYR A 398 17.12 -10.94 9.25
C TYR A 398 17.00 -9.96 10.42
N ILE A 399 15.93 -10.05 11.22
CA ILE A 399 15.74 -9.22 12.41
C ILE A 399 16.90 -9.41 13.39
N SER A 400 17.32 -10.65 13.63
CA SER A 400 18.47 -10.96 14.49
C SER A 400 19.77 -10.37 13.96
N ASP A 401 20.01 -10.43 12.65
CA ASP A 401 21.20 -9.90 12.01
C ASP A 401 21.20 -8.35 12.05
N TRP A 402 20.05 -7.71 11.79
CA TRP A 402 19.87 -6.26 11.85
C TRP A 402 20.23 -5.65 13.22
N TRP A 403 19.95 -6.35 14.33
CA TRP A 403 20.35 -5.89 15.67
C TRP A 403 21.86 -5.64 15.81
N ASN A 404 22.71 -6.25 14.96
CA ASN A 404 24.16 -6.08 15.00
C ASN A 404 24.66 -4.85 14.24
N VAL A 405 23.80 -4.17 13.47
CA VAL A 405 24.19 -3.00 12.67
C VAL A 405 23.52 -1.71 13.13
N ILE A 406 22.73 -1.72 14.21
CA ILE A 406 22.06 -0.52 14.70
C ILE A 406 23.07 0.54 15.15
N ASN A 407 22.93 1.75 14.63
CA ASN A 407 23.68 2.94 15.02
C ASN A 407 23.00 3.64 16.20
N TRP A 408 23.19 3.12 17.42
CA TRP A 408 22.61 3.72 18.64
C TRP A 408 22.94 5.21 18.85
N PRO A 409 24.15 5.72 18.52
CA PRO A 409 24.41 7.16 18.52
C PRO A 409 23.43 7.97 17.69
N ALA A 410 23.15 7.57 16.43
CA ALA A 410 22.19 8.28 15.58
C ALA A 410 20.76 8.22 16.14
N VAL A 411 20.34 7.07 16.66
CA VAL A 411 19.03 6.93 17.33
C VAL A 411 18.95 7.84 18.56
N SER A 412 20.03 7.94 19.34
CA SER A 412 20.10 8.77 20.54
C SER A 412 20.06 10.26 20.20
N GLU A 413 20.76 10.69 19.17
CA GLU A 413 20.71 12.07 18.68
C GLU A 413 19.29 12.44 18.22
N ARG A 414 18.67 11.57 17.41
CA ARG A 414 17.29 11.76 16.96
C ARG A 414 16.31 11.82 18.13
N PHE A 415 16.49 10.98 19.15
CA PHE A 415 15.71 11.03 20.39
C PHE A 415 15.88 12.35 21.16
N GLU A 416 17.10 12.86 21.29
CA GLU A 416 17.37 14.12 21.98
C GLU A 416 16.71 15.32 21.28
N GLN A 417 16.60 15.28 19.95
CA GLN A 417 15.83 16.27 19.20
C GLN A 417 14.32 16.07 19.40
N ALA A 418 13.83 14.84 19.20
CA ALA A 418 12.41 14.50 19.27
C ALA A 418 11.79 14.81 20.63
N ARG A 419 12.47 14.48 21.73
CA ARG A 419 11.93 14.65 23.09
C ARG A 419 11.72 16.11 23.52
N LYS A 420 12.26 17.07 22.75
CA LYS A 420 11.99 18.50 22.94
C LYS A 420 10.57 18.86 22.48
N LEU A 421 10.03 18.14 21.50
CA LEU A 421 8.64 18.26 21.07
C LEU A 421 7.74 17.59 22.12
N LYS A 422 6.92 18.41 22.79
CA LYS A 422 5.98 17.97 23.81
C LYS A 422 4.66 18.67 23.60
N TRP A 423 3.61 17.89 23.42
CA TRP A 423 2.24 18.40 23.42
C TRP A 423 1.65 18.32 24.83
N THR A 424 0.53 18.99 25.03
CA THR A 424 -0.28 18.82 26.24
C THR A 424 -0.83 17.38 26.25
N PRO A 425 -0.60 16.60 27.33
CA PRO A 425 -1.26 15.31 27.50
C PRO A 425 -2.75 15.53 27.75
N PHE A 426 -3.62 14.75 27.11
CA PHE A 426 -5.06 14.73 27.36
C PHE A 426 -5.60 13.31 27.24
#